data_AF-A0A969NH63-F1
#
_entry.id   AF-A0A969NH63-F1
#
_cell.length_a   1.000
_cell.length_b   1.000
_cell.length_c   1.000
_cell.angle_alpha   90.00
_cell.angle_beta   90.00
_cell.angle_gamma   90.00
#
_symmetry.space_group_name_H-M   'P 1'
#
loop_
_entity.id
_entity.type
_entity.pdbx_description
1 polymer ?
#
loop_
_entity_poly.entity_id
_entity_poly.type
_entity_poly.pdbx_seq_one_letter_code
_entity_poly.pdbx_strand_id
1 'polypeptide(L)'
;MELRKYREFEEMPKLRVLKKPGDNKEPIKGFITLIIIIISVAVTIAIVNSNEEPETEETLQEFVERAVKETPQKQEKFILGNINPEVGKEIQELTGIDFSKYLWVIENYAIRHIFNKPAHSIRIQDFQKVYSVINTPNEIKLSDKQRSDVKYLELYKEFDFRITCVVEVRTRQKELHIKTMFKNRIK
;
A
#
# COMPACT_ATOMS: atom_id res chain seq x y z
N MET A 1 13.27 72.38 14.17
CA MET A 1 12.72 71.10 13.68
C MET A 1 13.62 70.02 14.24
N GLU A 2 13.30 69.54 15.44
CA GLU A 2 14.18 68.71 16.27
C GLU A 2 13.53 67.34 16.51
N LEU A 3 14.33 66.30 16.31
CA LEU A 3 14.00 64.90 16.52
C LEU A 3 13.87 64.60 18.02
N ARG A 4 12.81 63.88 18.39
CA ARG A 4 12.48 63.51 19.76
C ARG A 4 12.30 62.00 19.86
N LYS A 5 13.12 61.36 20.71
CA LYS A 5 12.76 60.48 21.86
C LYS A 5 13.68 59.25 22.01
N TYR A 6 14.43 59.26 23.12
CA TYR A 6 14.57 58.24 24.21
C TYR A 6 14.79 56.75 23.83
N ARG A 7 15.59 55.92 24.54
CA ARG A 7 16.17 56.02 25.89
C ARG A 7 17.24 54.92 26.09
N GLU A 8 18.20 55.23 26.94
CA GLU A 8 19.22 54.39 27.58
C GLU A 8 18.64 53.20 28.38
N PHE A 9 19.41 52.13 28.57
CA PHE A 9 20.09 51.84 29.84
C PHE A 9 20.83 50.49 29.78
N GLU A 10 22.16 50.58 29.79
CA GLU A 10 23.08 49.52 30.22
C GLU A 10 23.15 49.45 31.76
N GLU A 11 23.70 48.33 32.23
CA GLU A 11 24.29 48.07 33.55
C GLU A 11 23.37 47.81 34.74
N MET A 12 23.54 46.62 35.34
CA MET A 12 23.89 46.37 36.75
C MET A 12 24.16 44.87 36.95
N PRO A 13 24.83 44.39 38.02
CA PRO A 13 25.93 44.97 38.79
C PRO A 13 27.11 43.97 38.99
N LYS A 14 28.31 44.51 39.26
CA LYS A 14 29.50 43.75 39.69
C LYS A 14 29.39 43.33 41.16
N LEU A 15 29.64 42.05 41.46
CA LEU A 15 29.96 41.59 42.81
C LEU A 15 31.25 40.75 42.84
N ARG A 16 32.15 41.16 43.75
CA ARG A 16 33.48 40.62 44.04
C ARG A 16 33.43 39.15 44.47
N VAL A 17 34.49 38.39 44.16
CA VAL A 17 35.14 37.49 45.14
C VAL A 17 36.66 37.50 44.93
N LEU A 18 37.40 37.85 45.98
CA LEU A 18 38.82 37.54 46.16
C LEU A 18 38.95 36.51 47.29
N LYS A 19 39.59 35.36 47.04
CA LYS A 19 40.71 34.76 47.82
C LYS A 19 41.09 33.35 47.31
N LYS A 20 42.41 33.08 47.27
CA LYS A 20 43.16 31.84 46.93
C LYS A 20 43.18 30.82 48.11
N PRO A 21 43.95 29.70 48.11
CA PRO A 21 44.24 28.61 47.13
C PRO A 21 43.98 27.19 47.73
N GLY A 22 44.09 26.12 46.93
CA GLY A 22 44.43 24.77 47.42
C GLY A 22 43.42 23.64 47.16
N ASP A 23 43.91 22.61 46.46
CA ASP A 23 43.49 21.20 46.40
C ASP A 23 42.13 20.76 45.83
N ASN A 24 42.27 19.88 44.83
CA ASN A 24 41.58 18.61 44.59
C ASN A 24 40.36 18.52 43.62
N LYS A 25 40.62 17.75 42.56
CA LYS A 25 39.79 16.69 41.92
C LYS A 25 39.02 17.01 40.63
N GLU A 26 39.33 16.22 39.60
CA GLU A 26 38.48 15.80 38.46
C GLU A 26 37.00 15.58 38.84
N PRO A 27 36.00 15.67 37.91
CA PRO A 27 36.08 15.10 36.56
C PRO A 27 35.39 15.89 35.43
N ILE A 28 36.17 16.27 34.41
CA ILE A 28 35.67 16.77 33.10
C ILE A 28 35.11 15.60 32.24
N LYS A 29 35.37 14.34 32.64
CA LYS A 29 34.97 13.13 31.91
C LYS A 29 33.45 12.87 31.89
N GLY A 30 32.72 13.28 32.93
CA GLY A 30 31.27 13.04 33.03
C GLY A 30 30.44 13.86 32.02
N PHE A 31 30.82 15.12 31.80
CA PHE A 31 30.13 16.01 30.87
C PHE A 31 30.36 15.65 29.39
N ILE A 32 31.60 15.27 29.04
CA ILE A 32 31.93 14.84 27.68
C ILE A 32 31.20 13.55 27.33
N THR A 33 31.13 12.59 28.27
CA THR A 33 30.39 11.33 28.07
C THR A 33 28.90 11.59 27.88
N LEU A 34 28.30 12.52 28.65
CA LEU A 34 26.89 12.86 28.52
C LEU A 34 26.57 13.52 27.17
N ILE A 35 27.45 14.41 26.68
CA ILE A 35 27.28 15.05 25.35
C ILE A 35 27.38 14.03 24.22
N ILE A 36 28.33 13.09 24.29
CA ILE A 36 28.48 12.01 23.29
C ILE A 36 27.24 11.10 23.28
N ILE A 37 26.67 10.79 24.45
CA ILE A 37 25.43 10.00 24.54
C ILE A 37 24.25 10.76 23.92
N ILE A 38 24.09 12.05 24.21
CA ILE A 38 23.00 12.86 23.64
C ILE A 38 23.11 12.96 22.12
N ILE A 39 24.32 13.15 21.57
CA ILE A 39 24.55 13.17 20.13
C ILE A 39 24.26 11.79 19.52
N SER A 40 24.68 10.69 20.16
CA SER A 40 24.42 9.33 19.67
C SER A 40 22.93 8.99 19.68
N VAL A 41 22.19 9.42 20.71
CA VAL A 41 20.73 9.26 20.78
C VAL A 41 20.05 10.11 19.70
N ALA A 42 20.48 11.36 19.49
CA ALA A 42 19.94 12.23 18.44
C ALA A 42 20.20 11.67 17.03
N VAL A 43 21.40 11.13 16.78
CA VAL A 43 21.75 10.44 15.52
C VAL A 43 20.95 9.16 15.34
N THR A 44 20.73 8.38 16.41
CA THR A 44 19.89 7.17 16.35
C THR A 44 18.43 7.54 16.06
N ILE A 45 17.89 8.59 16.66
CA ILE A 45 16.54 9.09 16.37
C ILE A 45 16.43 9.60 14.93
N ALA A 46 17.45 10.29 14.42
CA ALA A 46 17.47 10.73 13.02
C ALA A 46 17.55 9.56 12.03
N ILE A 47 18.30 8.49 12.34
CA ILE A 47 18.38 7.27 11.53
C ILE A 47 17.10 6.42 11.64
N VAL A 48 16.42 6.42 12.78
CA VAL A 48 15.10 5.79 12.95
C VAL A 48 13.99 6.59 12.24
N ASN A 49 14.19 7.90 12.05
CA ASN A 49 13.28 8.77 11.29
C ASN A 49 13.60 8.86 9.80
N SER A 50 14.65 8.21 9.29
CA SER A 50 14.80 7.90 7.86
C SER A 50 13.90 6.73 7.42
N ASN A 51 12.69 6.67 7.97
CA ASN A 51 11.60 5.98 7.32
C ASN A 51 11.30 6.77 6.06
N GLU A 52 11.71 6.18 4.94
CA GLU A 52 11.17 6.44 3.61
C GLU A 52 9.73 6.97 3.73
N GLU A 53 9.51 8.19 3.25
CA GLU A 53 8.15 8.64 2.95
C GLU A 53 7.48 7.52 2.16
N PRO A 54 6.28 7.03 2.53
CA PRO A 54 5.67 5.92 1.81
C PRO A 54 5.58 6.31 0.34
N GLU A 55 6.29 5.58 -0.51
CA GLU A 55 6.06 5.59 -1.95
C GLU A 55 4.54 5.57 -2.12
N THR A 56 3.99 6.63 -2.70
CA THR A 56 2.55 6.83 -2.85
C THR A 56 1.91 5.51 -3.28
N GLU A 57 1.01 4.97 -2.44
CA GLU A 57 0.37 3.68 -2.68
C GLU A 57 -0.30 3.72 -4.06
N GLU A 58 0.29 3.03 -5.04
CA GLU A 58 -0.18 3.04 -6.43
C GLU A 58 -1.67 2.67 -6.43
N THR A 59 -2.49 3.47 -7.10
CA THR A 59 -3.91 3.16 -7.23
C THR A 59 -4.12 2.06 -8.27
N LEU A 60 -5.20 1.28 -8.13
CA LEU A 60 -5.57 0.28 -9.16
C LEU A 60 -5.69 0.92 -10.56
N GLN A 61 -6.16 2.18 -10.62
CA GLN A 61 -6.29 2.89 -11.89
C GLN A 61 -4.93 3.18 -12.52
N GLU A 62 -3.96 3.68 -11.73
CA GLU A 62 -2.59 3.92 -12.20
C GLU A 62 -1.92 2.61 -12.65
N PHE A 63 -2.07 1.53 -11.87
CA PHE A 63 -1.56 0.21 -12.25
C PHE A 63 -2.14 -0.29 -13.57
N VAL A 64 -3.45 -0.12 -13.79
CA VAL A 64 -4.12 -0.51 -15.03
C VAL A 64 -3.66 0.35 -16.20
N GLU A 65 -3.60 1.66 -16.03
CA GLU A 65 -3.14 2.58 -17.08
C GLU A 65 -1.70 2.26 -17.51
N ARG A 66 -0.83 2.03 -16.54
CA ARG A 66 0.57 1.66 -16.75
C ARG A 66 0.68 0.31 -17.47
N ALA A 67 -0.04 -0.71 -17.00
CA ALA A 67 -0.05 -2.04 -17.62
C ALA A 67 -0.53 -2.04 -19.08
N VAL A 68 -1.40 -1.10 -19.45
CA VAL A 68 -1.89 -0.94 -20.84
C VAL A 68 -0.88 -0.19 -21.72
N LYS A 69 -0.26 0.88 -21.20
CA LYS A 69 0.62 1.77 -21.96
C LYS A 69 2.03 1.20 -22.13
N GLU A 70 2.54 0.53 -21.11
CA GLU A 70 3.93 0.11 -21.06
C GLU A 70 4.10 -1.36 -21.46
N THR A 71 5.24 -1.66 -22.07
CA THR A 71 5.64 -3.06 -22.26
C THR A 71 6.27 -3.56 -20.97
N PRO A 72 5.67 -4.55 -20.29
CA PRO A 72 6.18 -5.00 -19.01
C PRO A 72 7.55 -5.65 -19.20
N GLN A 73 8.55 -5.14 -18.49
CA GLN A 73 9.86 -5.78 -18.42
C GLN A 73 9.85 -7.04 -17.53
N LYS A 74 8.88 -7.13 -16.62
CA LYS A 74 8.67 -8.24 -15.69
C LYS A 74 7.19 -8.42 -15.36
N GLN A 75 6.86 -9.57 -14.77
CA GLN A 75 5.53 -9.83 -14.22
C GLN A 75 5.35 -9.05 -12.92
N GLU A 76 4.28 -8.28 -12.86
CA GLU A 76 3.92 -7.45 -11.70
C GLU A 76 2.50 -7.76 -11.29
N LYS A 77 2.23 -7.63 -10.00
CA LYS A 77 0.93 -7.92 -9.40
C LYS A 77 0.46 -6.76 -8.54
N PHE A 78 -0.83 -6.50 -8.62
CA PHE A 78 -1.53 -5.57 -7.75
C PHE A 78 -2.41 -6.36 -6.78
N ILE A 79 -2.26 -6.07 -5.49
CA ILE A 79 -3.04 -6.71 -4.42
C ILE A 79 -4.33 -5.92 -4.23
N LEU A 80 -5.46 -6.56 -4.53
CA LEU A 80 -6.79 -5.95 -4.38
C LEU A 80 -7.31 -6.06 -2.94
N GLY A 81 -6.67 -6.87 -2.10
CA GLY A 81 -6.95 -7.00 -0.68
C GLY A 81 -7.30 -8.43 -0.25
N ASN A 82 -7.74 -8.56 0.99
CA ASN A 82 -8.19 -9.84 1.55
C ASN A 82 -9.55 -10.24 0.97
N ILE A 83 -9.84 -11.54 0.99
CA ILE A 83 -11.17 -12.04 0.62
C ILE A 83 -12.17 -11.69 1.72
N ASN A 84 -13.32 -11.13 1.32
CA ASN A 84 -14.45 -10.93 2.22
C ASN A 84 -14.89 -12.28 2.85
N PRO A 85 -15.10 -12.38 4.18
CA PRO A 85 -15.45 -13.65 4.82
C PRO A 85 -16.70 -14.35 4.26
N GLU A 86 -17.72 -13.61 3.83
CA GLU A 86 -18.95 -14.18 3.25
C GLU A 86 -18.66 -14.80 1.88
N VAL A 87 -17.98 -14.05 1.01
CA VAL A 87 -17.51 -14.54 -0.29
C VAL A 87 -16.56 -15.73 -0.12
N GLY A 88 -15.67 -15.68 0.89
CA GLY A 88 -14.75 -16.76 1.20
C GLY A 88 -15.46 -18.07 1.58
N LYS A 89 -16.58 -17.99 2.32
CA LYS A 89 -17.42 -19.15 2.66
C LYS A 89 -18.08 -19.73 1.41
N GLU A 90 -18.67 -18.90 0.57
CA GLU A 90 -19.32 -19.36 -0.68
C GLU A 90 -18.31 -20.05 -1.61
N ILE A 91 -17.11 -19.48 -1.78
CA ILE A 91 -16.04 -20.12 -2.55
C ILE A 91 -15.58 -21.42 -1.88
N GLN A 92 -15.49 -21.46 -0.56
CA GLN A 92 -15.13 -22.67 0.18
C GLN A 92 -16.15 -23.79 -0.02
N GLU A 93 -17.45 -23.48 -0.02
CA GLU A 93 -18.52 -24.46 -0.30
C GLU A 93 -18.39 -25.05 -1.70
N LEU A 94 -18.04 -24.24 -2.70
CA LEU A 94 -17.84 -24.69 -4.08
C LEU A 94 -16.58 -25.53 -4.28
N THR A 95 -15.50 -25.21 -3.56
CA THR A 95 -14.15 -25.73 -3.87
C THR A 95 -13.60 -26.71 -2.84
N GLY A 96 -14.13 -26.71 -1.62
CA GLY A 96 -13.63 -27.43 -0.45
C GLY A 96 -12.38 -26.82 0.20
N ILE A 97 -11.96 -25.61 -0.19
CA ILE A 97 -10.71 -24.98 0.26
C ILE A 97 -11.03 -23.81 1.20
N ASP A 98 -10.30 -23.67 2.31
CA ASP A 98 -10.40 -22.50 3.18
C ASP A 98 -9.67 -21.28 2.59
N PHE A 99 -10.41 -20.20 2.36
CA PHE A 99 -9.94 -18.94 1.74
C PHE A 99 -9.67 -17.82 2.74
N SER A 100 -9.77 -18.06 4.05
CA SER A 100 -9.60 -17.03 5.09
C SER A 100 -8.26 -16.27 5.05
N LYS A 101 -7.23 -16.86 4.44
CA LYS A 101 -5.88 -16.29 4.31
C LYS A 101 -5.49 -15.96 2.88
N TYR A 102 -6.43 -16.00 1.95
CA TYR A 102 -6.14 -15.75 0.53
C TYR A 102 -6.31 -14.27 0.19
N LEU A 103 -5.53 -13.83 -0.79
CA LEU A 103 -5.57 -12.47 -1.33
C LEU A 103 -6.17 -12.44 -2.73
N TRP A 104 -6.94 -11.39 -3.02
CA TRP A 104 -7.33 -11.02 -4.37
C TRP A 104 -6.17 -10.32 -5.08
N VAL A 105 -5.84 -10.78 -6.29
CA VAL A 105 -4.67 -10.30 -7.04
C VAL A 105 -5.03 -10.10 -8.51
N ILE A 106 -4.46 -9.09 -9.15
CA ILE A 106 -4.47 -8.94 -10.60
C ILE A 106 -3.06 -8.67 -11.13
N GLU A 107 -2.70 -9.36 -12.21
CA GLU A 107 -1.37 -9.25 -12.83
C GLU A 107 -1.41 -8.29 -14.03
N ASN A 108 -0.32 -7.57 -14.28
CA ASN A 108 -0.20 -6.68 -15.44
C ASN A 108 -0.45 -7.41 -16.79
N TYR A 109 -0.01 -8.66 -16.92
CA TYR A 109 -0.31 -9.51 -18.08
C TYR A 109 -1.79 -9.83 -18.24
N ALA A 110 -2.53 -10.00 -17.14
CA ALA A 110 -3.98 -10.23 -17.20
C ALA A 110 -4.70 -8.97 -17.68
N ILE A 111 -4.28 -7.79 -17.22
CA ILE A 111 -4.81 -6.50 -17.69
C ILE A 111 -4.61 -6.37 -19.20
N ARG A 112 -3.39 -6.60 -19.70
CA ARG A 112 -3.10 -6.59 -21.14
C ARG A 112 -3.95 -7.61 -21.90
N HIS A 113 -4.11 -8.82 -21.37
CA HIS A 113 -4.98 -9.83 -21.96
C HIS A 113 -6.43 -9.34 -22.09
N ILE A 114 -6.93 -8.65 -21.07
CA ILE A 114 -8.28 -8.09 -21.05
C ILE A 114 -8.46 -7.07 -22.16
N PHE A 115 -7.49 -6.15 -22.34
CA PHE A 115 -7.57 -5.09 -23.36
C PHE A 115 -7.26 -5.57 -24.78
N ASN A 116 -6.46 -6.62 -24.95
CA ASN A 116 -6.10 -7.16 -26.27
C ASN A 116 -7.25 -7.87 -26.98
N LYS A 117 -8.39 -8.09 -26.31
CA LYS A 117 -9.54 -8.81 -26.86
C LYS A 117 -10.76 -7.88 -26.94
N PRO A 118 -11.10 -7.37 -28.14
CA PRO A 118 -12.26 -6.48 -28.33
C PRO A 118 -13.57 -7.07 -27.80
N ALA A 119 -13.73 -8.40 -27.88
CA ALA A 119 -14.91 -9.11 -27.39
C ALA A 119 -15.15 -8.95 -25.88
N HIS A 120 -14.13 -8.57 -25.09
CA HIS A 120 -14.28 -8.36 -23.65
C HIS A 120 -15.00 -7.06 -23.31
N SER A 121 -14.98 -6.07 -24.23
CA SER A 121 -15.68 -4.78 -24.09
C SER A 121 -15.37 -4.00 -22.79
N ILE A 122 -14.19 -4.22 -22.19
CA ILE A 122 -13.75 -3.56 -20.96
C ILE A 122 -13.11 -2.20 -21.26
N ARG A 123 -13.41 -1.20 -20.44
CA ARG A 123 -12.69 0.09 -20.38
C ARG A 123 -11.89 0.21 -19.08
N ILE A 124 -10.90 1.10 -19.04
CA ILE A 124 -10.07 1.35 -17.84
C ILE A 124 -10.95 1.66 -16.62
N GLN A 125 -11.95 2.52 -16.79
CA GLN A 125 -12.91 2.89 -15.73
C GLN A 125 -13.72 1.70 -15.19
N ASP A 126 -13.88 0.63 -15.97
CA ASP A 126 -14.61 -0.56 -15.51
C ASP A 126 -13.81 -1.35 -14.46
N PHE A 127 -12.49 -1.16 -14.34
CA PHE A 127 -11.68 -1.83 -13.30
C PHE A 127 -12.03 -1.36 -11.88
N GLN A 128 -12.56 -0.15 -11.71
CA GLN A 128 -13.06 0.29 -10.40
C GLN A 128 -14.21 -0.61 -9.89
N LYS A 129 -14.94 -1.27 -10.80
CA LYS A 129 -16.05 -2.18 -10.46
C LYS A 129 -15.55 -3.54 -9.94
N VAL A 130 -14.26 -3.87 -10.13
CA VAL A 130 -13.68 -5.14 -9.66
C VAL A 130 -13.92 -5.32 -8.16
N TYR A 131 -13.71 -4.27 -7.36
CA TYR A 131 -13.96 -4.32 -5.92
C TYR A 131 -15.39 -4.71 -5.57
N SER A 132 -16.38 -4.25 -6.33
CA SER A 132 -17.78 -4.63 -6.12
C SER A 132 -18.02 -6.09 -6.50
N VAL A 133 -17.45 -6.55 -7.61
CA VAL A 133 -17.58 -7.93 -8.10
C VAL A 133 -16.95 -8.93 -7.13
N ILE A 134 -15.76 -8.65 -6.59
CA ILE A 134 -15.05 -9.61 -5.72
C ILE A 134 -15.52 -9.60 -4.26
N ASN A 135 -16.16 -8.51 -3.80
CA ASN A 135 -16.63 -8.41 -2.42
C ASN A 135 -18.12 -8.68 -2.26
N THR A 136 -18.92 -8.41 -3.29
CA THR A 136 -20.38 -8.56 -3.26
C THR A 136 -20.92 -9.06 -4.62
N PRO A 137 -20.44 -10.21 -5.11
CA PRO A 137 -20.93 -10.77 -6.37
C PRO A 137 -22.44 -11.06 -6.27
N ASN A 138 -23.13 -11.03 -7.41
CA ASN A 138 -24.48 -11.58 -7.50
C ASN A 138 -24.46 -13.12 -7.54
N GLU A 139 -23.40 -13.70 -8.10
CA GLU A 139 -23.21 -15.16 -8.17
C GLU A 139 -21.71 -15.47 -8.23
N ILE A 140 -21.34 -16.58 -7.59
CA ILE A 140 -20.04 -17.24 -7.72
C ILE A 140 -20.29 -18.66 -8.23
N LYS A 141 -19.54 -19.07 -9.24
CA LYS A 141 -19.58 -20.47 -9.73
C LYS A 141 -18.20 -20.97 -10.11
N LEU A 142 -18.05 -22.29 -10.12
CA LEU A 142 -16.90 -22.92 -10.77
C LEU A 142 -17.03 -22.79 -12.29
N SER A 143 -15.93 -22.41 -12.95
CA SER A 143 -15.89 -22.40 -14.41
C SER A 143 -15.81 -23.82 -14.94
N ASP A 144 -16.60 -24.10 -15.98
CA ASP A 144 -16.49 -25.34 -16.76
C ASP A 144 -15.18 -25.40 -17.55
N LYS A 145 -14.54 -24.25 -17.76
CA LYS A 145 -13.29 -24.12 -18.52
C LYS A 145 -12.10 -24.24 -17.58
N GLN A 146 -11.72 -25.48 -17.28
CA GLN A 146 -10.50 -25.79 -16.55
C GLN A 146 -9.34 -26.06 -17.50
N ARG A 147 -8.16 -25.54 -17.16
CA ARG A 147 -6.91 -25.91 -17.82
C ARG A 147 -6.11 -26.74 -16.82
N SER A 148 -5.93 -28.02 -17.10
CA SER A 148 -5.26 -28.95 -16.17
C SER A 148 -6.03 -29.07 -14.84
N ASP A 149 -5.30 -29.27 -13.75
CA ASP A 149 -5.69 -29.33 -12.34
C ASP A 149 -6.00 -27.95 -11.72
N VAL A 150 -6.03 -26.88 -12.53
CA VAL A 150 -6.27 -25.52 -12.05
C VAL A 150 -7.77 -25.21 -12.04
N LYS A 151 -8.29 -24.90 -10.84
CA LYS A 151 -9.68 -24.46 -10.65
C LYS A 151 -9.82 -22.99 -11.05
N TYR A 152 -10.86 -22.70 -11.83
CA TYR A 152 -11.27 -21.34 -12.17
C TYR A 152 -12.64 -21.05 -11.56
N LEU A 153 -12.82 -19.84 -11.05
CA LEU A 153 -14.09 -19.30 -10.56
C LEU A 153 -14.58 -18.22 -11.54
N GLU A 154 -15.87 -18.14 -11.74
CA GLU A 154 -16.53 -17.03 -12.41
C GLU A 154 -17.39 -16.30 -11.39
N LEU A 155 -17.05 -15.03 -11.16
CA LEU A 155 -17.82 -14.13 -10.31
C LEU A 155 -18.44 -13.08 -11.21
N TYR A 156 -19.72 -12.78 -11.03
CA TYR A 156 -20.31 -11.66 -11.73
C TYR A 156 -21.10 -10.74 -10.81
N LYS A 157 -21.18 -9.48 -11.23
CA LYS A 157 -22.09 -8.50 -10.66
C LYS A 157 -22.81 -7.75 -11.78
N GLU A 158 -24.10 -7.54 -11.58
CA GLU A 158 -24.95 -6.75 -12.46
C GLU A 158 -25.01 -5.30 -11.98
N PHE A 159 -24.82 -4.41 -12.94
CA PHE A 159 -25.03 -2.97 -12.87
C PHE A 159 -26.05 -2.63 -13.97
N ASP A 160 -25.83 -1.56 -14.73
CA ASP A 160 -26.49 -1.37 -16.04
C ASP A 160 -26.02 -2.39 -17.11
N PHE A 161 -24.97 -3.14 -16.78
CA PHE A 161 -24.38 -4.23 -17.54
C PHE A 161 -23.81 -5.26 -16.57
N ARG A 162 -23.56 -6.48 -17.05
CA ARG A 162 -22.89 -7.51 -16.28
C ARG A 162 -21.38 -7.37 -16.43
N ILE A 163 -20.65 -7.29 -15.31
CA ILE A 163 -19.22 -7.54 -15.27
C ILE A 163 -18.98 -8.95 -14.73
N THR A 164 -18.20 -9.75 -15.47
CA THR A 164 -17.77 -11.07 -15.04
C THR A 164 -16.25 -11.10 -14.90
N CYS A 165 -15.74 -11.46 -13.73
CA CYS A 165 -14.34 -11.73 -13.47
C CYS A 165 -14.11 -13.24 -13.48
N VAL A 166 -13.11 -13.69 -14.26
CA VAL A 166 -12.64 -15.08 -14.21
C VAL A 166 -11.36 -15.14 -13.41
N VAL A 167 -11.36 -16.02 -12.41
CA VAL A 167 -10.39 -16.05 -11.34
C VAL A 167 -9.73 -17.41 -11.28
N GLU A 168 -8.40 -17.43 -11.29
CA GLU A 168 -7.60 -18.63 -11.09
C GLU A 168 -7.31 -18.85 -9.61
N VAL A 169 -7.57 -20.05 -9.11
CA VAL A 169 -7.28 -20.43 -7.71
C VAL A 169 -5.84 -20.92 -7.60
N ARG A 170 -4.95 -20.14 -6.97
CA ARG A 170 -3.54 -20.51 -6.75
C ARG A 170 -3.28 -20.89 -5.30
N THR A 171 -3.47 -22.18 -4.99
CA THR A 171 -3.44 -22.68 -3.62
C THR A 171 -2.07 -22.58 -2.93
N ARG A 172 -0.98 -22.77 -3.67
CA ARG A 172 0.39 -22.68 -3.12
C ARG A 172 0.73 -21.28 -2.64
N GLN A 173 0.31 -20.26 -3.39
CA GLN A 173 0.55 -18.85 -3.09
C GLN A 173 -0.52 -18.27 -2.14
N LYS A 174 -1.65 -18.96 -1.96
CA LYS A 174 -2.85 -18.44 -1.29
C LYS A 174 -3.37 -17.17 -1.97
N GLU A 175 -3.51 -17.22 -3.29
CA GLU A 175 -3.95 -16.08 -4.08
C GLU A 175 -5.09 -16.47 -5.03
N LEU A 176 -6.04 -15.56 -5.22
CA LEU A 176 -7.08 -15.61 -6.23
C LEU A 176 -6.77 -14.58 -7.31
N HIS A 177 -6.37 -15.06 -8.49
CA HIS A 177 -5.85 -14.23 -9.57
C HIS A 177 -6.92 -13.92 -10.60
N ILE A 178 -7.28 -12.65 -10.78
CA ILE A 178 -8.14 -12.23 -11.89
C ILE A 178 -7.35 -12.40 -13.19
N LYS A 179 -7.77 -13.36 -14.03
CA LYS A 179 -7.10 -13.67 -15.31
C LYS A 179 -7.77 -12.98 -16.49
N THR A 180 -9.08 -12.75 -16.41
CA THR A 180 -9.80 -11.97 -17.41
C THR A 180 -11.05 -11.34 -16.80
N MET A 181 -11.60 -10.35 -17.51
CA MET A 181 -12.82 -9.63 -17.17
C MET A 181 -13.62 -9.39 -18.44
N PHE A 182 -14.95 -9.53 -18.36
CA PHE A 182 -15.87 -9.30 -19.47
C PHE A 182 -16.96 -8.30 -19.08
N LYS A 183 -17.41 -7.52 -20.05
CA LYS A 183 -18.58 -6.66 -19.95
C LYS A 183 -19.61 -7.07 -20.97
N ASN A 184 -20.79 -7.47 -20.48
CA ASN A 184 -21.88 -7.93 -21.31
C ASN A 184 -23.16 -7.15 -20.99
N ARG A 185 -24.00 -6.91 -22.00
CA ARG A 185 -25.35 -6.39 -21.75
C ARG A 185 -26.16 -7.44 -21.00
N ILE A 186 -26.96 -7.00 -20.03
CA ILE A 186 -27.96 -7.85 -19.38
C ILE A 186 -29.01 -8.16 -20.44
N LYS A 187 -29.35 -9.44 -20.58
CA LYS A 187 -30.35 -9.91 -21.55
C LYS A 187 -31.74 -9.91 -20.93
#